data_AF-A0A9P6Q5E9-F1
#
_entry.id   AF-A0A9P6Q5E9-F1
#
_cell.length_a   1.000
_cell.length_b   1.000
_cell.length_c   1.000
_cell.angle_alpha   90.00
_cell.angle_beta   90.00
_cell.angle_gamma   90.00
#
_symmetry.space_group_name_H-M   'P 1'
#
loop_
_entity.id
_entity.type
_entity.pdbx_description
1 polymer ?
#
loop_
_entity_poly.entity_id
_entity_poly.type
_entity_poly.pdbx_seq_one_letter_code
_entity_poly.pdbx_strand_id
1 'polypeptide(L)'
;MVWPTSLTPVSLLRSLHSYKEKESEENGRMSRGNYYATVCLSSMAWYFLPGYFFPTVGVMSVICWLNPDNIILSQWTGSQGLGIGTIGLDWSYCAYYIQPLVTPWFAQVNVFIGFVATTYILLPLVYYNNIWGAKKYPILSTDFYRTNGTLYSVEDVIDDNNVLDNDLYNSYGPLRMSAFFAISYGVMFACVAATIVHTILYHGKEIVARFKTRSGDRGDIHTKLMRAYPEVPDLWYLILFVVCAVLSFITCVQYDYMPWWALILALVIAFVLVLPLGLVLAITNLQVEFNVVPQYIFGYLLPGHPIANATFKIFSHHVNSRALDFLAAQKIAHYMKIPPQIMFCTQLVASLIEQVSYGKDGAIYSAVLWGFVIGALLPMITWIIRRRFPNVSWLRLVHWPALLSATALMPPALPYMYINGHLLGFVFGFVLRRYQFRWWARYNYLTSAALDTGLAFSGLIVYIFFQSTGQDMVRWWGNPEHKDHCPMATATLE
;
A
#
# COMPACT_ATOMS: atom_id res chain seq x y z
N MET A 1 -13.73 -15.63 -7.71
CA MET A 1 -13.11 -14.33 -7.33
C MET A 1 -12.07 -13.96 -8.38
N VAL A 2 -11.70 -12.69 -8.47
CA VAL A 2 -10.55 -12.12 -9.21
C VAL A 2 -9.75 -11.27 -8.21
N TRP A 3 -8.47 -10.93 -8.46
CA TRP A 3 -7.78 -9.82 -7.78
C TRP A 3 -7.36 -8.79 -8.86
N PRO A 4 -7.30 -7.46 -8.59
CA PRO A 4 -7.00 -6.45 -9.64
C PRO A 4 -5.58 -5.83 -9.79
N THR A 5 -4.81 -5.42 -8.76
CA THR A 5 -3.42 -4.82 -8.82
C THR A 5 -2.43 -5.68 -9.60
N SER A 6 -2.39 -6.95 -9.22
CA SER A 6 -2.89 -7.97 -10.12
C SER A 6 -2.55 -7.77 -11.61
N LEU A 7 -3.44 -7.32 -12.49
CA LEU A 7 -3.46 -7.61 -13.94
C LEU A 7 -2.20 -7.21 -14.76
N THR A 8 -1.26 -6.50 -14.14
CA THR A 8 -0.07 -5.81 -14.66
C THR A 8 1.09 -6.70 -15.17
N PRO A 9 1.87 -7.45 -14.34
CA PRO A 9 3.06 -8.17 -14.82
C PRO A 9 2.71 -9.25 -15.81
N VAL A 10 1.51 -9.80 -15.75
CA VAL A 10 1.19 -10.94 -16.60
C VAL A 10 0.78 -10.50 -18.00
N SER A 11 0.39 -9.23 -18.14
CA SER A 11 0.37 -8.56 -19.42
C SER A 11 1.81 -8.40 -19.92
N LEU A 12 2.71 -7.91 -19.05
CA LEU A 12 4.14 -7.73 -19.32
C LEU A 12 4.88 -9.04 -19.64
N LEU A 13 5.10 -9.93 -18.67
CA LEU A 13 5.70 -11.25 -18.79
C LEU A 13 5.12 -12.08 -19.95
N ARG A 14 3.80 -12.07 -20.20
CA ARG A 14 3.26 -12.75 -21.41
C ARG A 14 3.70 -12.05 -22.69
N SER A 15 3.72 -10.71 -22.74
CA SER A 15 4.23 -9.96 -23.91
C SER A 15 5.75 -10.06 -24.12
N LEU A 16 6.51 -10.36 -23.07
CA LEU A 16 7.95 -10.65 -23.15
C LEU A 16 8.22 -12.10 -23.60
N HIS A 17 7.44 -13.07 -23.11
CA HIS A 17 7.62 -14.50 -23.42
C HIS A 17 6.84 -14.98 -24.65
N SER A 18 6.14 -14.11 -25.38
CA SER A 18 5.31 -14.47 -26.54
C SER A 18 6.12 -14.76 -27.82
N TYR A 19 7.15 -15.61 -27.73
CA TYR A 19 8.04 -16.02 -28.82
C TYR A 19 7.33 -16.73 -30.00
N LYS A 20 6.06 -17.12 -29.84
CA LYS A 20 5.25 -17.78 -30.89
C LYS A 20 3.86 -17.19 -31.15
N GLU A 21 3.46 -16.13 -30.46
CA GLU A 21 2.29 -15.36 -30.90
C GLU A 21 2.75 -14.38 -31.98
N LYS A 22 2.82 -14.87 -33.23
CA LYS A 22 2.56 -14.03 -34.41
C LYS A 22 1.09 -13.58 -34.38
N GLU A 23 0.69 -12.81 -33.36
CA GLU A 23 -0.49 -11.92 -33.40
C GLU A 23 -0.18 -10.73 -34.33
N SER A 24 0.05 -11.12 -35.58
CA SER A 24 -0.16 -10.43 -36.84
C SER A 24 -0.33 -8.90 -36.85
N GLU A 25 0.40 -8.30 -37.79
CA GLU A 25 0.18 -6.94 -38.29
C GLU A 25 -1.11 -6.82 -39.14
N GLU A 26 -1.97 -7.86 -39.17
CA GLU A 26 -3.25 -7.99 -39.91
C GLU A 26 -4.24 -6.83 -39.73
N ASN A 27 -4.02 -5.96 -38.74
CA ASN A 27 -4.87 -4.80 -38.45
C ASN A 27 -4.06 -3.51 -38.24
N GLY A 28 -2.80 -3.43 -38.72
CA GLY A 28 -1.97 -2.22 -38.63
C GLY A 28 -1.67 -1.75 -37.19
N ARG A 29 -1.70 -2.67 -36.22
CA ARG A 29 -1.58 -2.36 -34.78
C ARG A 29 -0.22 -2.80 -34.24
N MET A 30 0.42 -1.91 -33.47
CA MET A 30 1.69 -2.19 -32.80
C MET A 30 1.64 -3.48 -31.98
N SER A 31 2.72 -4.26 -32.06
CA SER A 31 2.95 -5.43 -31.20
C SER A 31 2.94 -5.01 -29.73
N ARG A 32 2.66 -5.97 -28.83
CA ARG A 32 2.57 -5.68 -27.39
C ARG A 32 3.92 -5.23 -26.81
N GLY A 33 5.02 -5.87 -27.24
CA GLY A 33 6.38 -5.47 -26.85
C GLY A 33 6.75 -4.06 -27.34
N ASN A 34 6.47 -3.73 -28.60
CA ASN A 34 6.78 -2.40 -29.15
C ASN A 34 5.94 -1.32 -28.46
N TYR A 35 4.64 -1.56 -28.25
CA TYR A 35 3.76 -0.65 -27.52
C TYR A 35 4.27 -0.39 -26.09
N TYR A 36 4.65 -1.45 -25.37
CA TYR A 36 5.22 -1.34 -24.03
C TYR A 36 6.50 -0.50 -24.03
N ALA A 37 7.44 -0.77 -24.93
CA ALA A 37 8.69 -0.03 -25.04
C ALA A 37 8.45 1.46 -25.35
N THR A 38 7.55 1.79 -26.28
CA THR A 38 7.20 3.18 -26.61
C THR A 38 6.62 3.93 -25.40
N VAL A 39 5.68 3.32 -24.66
CA VAL A 39 5.09 3.97 -23.47
C VAL A 39 6.10 4.08 -22.32
N CYS A 40 6.96 3.07 -22.14
CA CYS A 40 8.01 3.09 -21.12
C CYS A 40 9.03 4.21 -21.39
N LEU A 41 9.44 4.39 -22.65
CA LEU A 41 10.39 5.44 -23.04
C LEU A 41 9.76 6.84 -23.00
N SER A 42 8.51 7.01 -23.47
CA SER A 42 7.85 8.33 -23.44
C SER A 42 7.51 8.78 -22.03
N SER A 43 7.13 7.86 -21.15
CA SER A 43 6.89 8.16 -19.74
C SER A 43 8.18 8.42 -18.97
N MET A 44 9.23 7.60 -19.15
CA MET A 44 10.56 7.87 -18.61
C MET A 44 11.08 9.27 -19.02
N ALA A 45 10.90 9.67 -20.29
CA ALA A 45 11.26 11.00 -20.77
C ALA A 45 10.40 12.11 -20.13
N TRP A 46 9.10 11.88 -19.92
CA TRP A 46 8.21 12.81 -19.21
C TRP A 46 8.65 13.03 -17.76
N TYR A 47 8.92 11.96 -17.00
CA TYR A 47 9.16 12.05 -15.54
C TYR A 47 10.41 12.85 -15.14
N PHE A 48 11.40 13.05 -16.02
CA PHE A 48 12.49 13.99 -15.74
C PHE A 48 12.02 15.43 -15.50
N LEU A 49 10.89 15.82 -16.12
CA LEU A 49 10.33 17.15 -15.97
C LEU A 49 9.73 17.37 -14.56
N PRO A 50 8.68 16.67 -14.09
CA PRO A 50 8.17 16.85 -12.73
C PRO A 50 9.06 16.23 -11.64
N GLY A 51 9.90 15.24 -11.98
CA GLY A 51 10.75 14.52 -11.02
C GLY A 51 12.04 15.25 -10.65
N TYR A 52 12.51 16.18 -11.49
CA TYR A 52 13.71 16.97 -11.20
C TYR A 52 13.60 18.44 -11.66
N PHE A 53 13.41 18.71 -12.94
CA PHE A 53 13.58 20.08 -13.49
C PHE A 53 12.46 21.08 -13.13
N PHE A 54 11.23 20.59 -12.97
CA PHE A 54 10.02 21.40 -12.83
C PHE A 54 8.97 20.71 -11.91
N PRO A 55 9.27 20.43 -10.62
CA PRO A 55 8.31 19.85 -9.66
C PRO A 55 6.90 20.45 -9.65
N THR A 56 6.74 21.74 -9.95
CA THR A 56 5.43 22.41 -10.04
C THR A 56 4.52 21.81 -11.12
N VAL A 57 5.04 21.27 -12.22
CA VAL A 57 4.20 20.54 -13.22
C VAL A 57 3.67 19.23 -12.65
N GLY A 58 4.39 18.64 -11.67
CA GLY A 58 3.92 17.48 -10.94
C GLY A 58 2.73 17.76 -10.04
N VAL A 59 2.59 18.98 -9.50
CA VAL A 59 1.54 19.37 -8.55
C VAL A 59 1.10 20.82 -8.76
N MET A 60 -0.01 21.03 -9.47
CA MET A 60 -0.55 22.36 -9.75
C MET A 60 -1.84 22.61 -8.97
N SER A 61 -1.75 23.35 -7.86
CA SER A 61 -2.90 23.80 -7.06
C SER A 61 -3.57 25.03 -7.68
N VAL A 62 -4.12 24.85 -8.89
CA VAL A 62 -4.56 25.94 -9.79
C VAL A 62 -5.56 26.91 -9.14
N ILE A 63 -6.43 26.43 -8.25
CA ILE A 63 -7.41 27.29 -7.57
C ILE A 63 -6.75 28.11 -6.45
N CYS A 64 -5.79 27.55 -5.70
CA CYS A 64 -5.03 28.26 -4.69
C CYS A 64 -4.18 29.39 -5.28
N TRP A 65 -3.65 29.24 -6.51
CA TRP A 65 -2.87 30.29 -7.21
C TRP A 65 -3.65 31.61 -7.40
N LEU A 66 -4.97 31.62 -7.24
CA LEU A 66 -5.78 32.83 -7.26
C LEU A 66 -5.58 33.72 -6.01
N ASN A 67 -5.23 33.13 -4.86
CA ASN A 67 -4.93 33.82 -3.61
C ASN A 67 -4.20 32.86 -2.62
N PRO A 68 -2.87 32.66 -2.75
CA PRO A 68 -2.13 31.68 -1.96
C PRO A 68 -2.03 32.03 -0.47
N ASP A 69 -2.12 33.32 -0.13
CA ASP A 69 -2.06 33.84 1.24
C ASP A 69 -3.33 33.56 2.06
N ASN A 70 -4.44 33.22 1.39
CA ASN A 70 -5.70 32.87 2.05
C ASN A 70 -5.64 31.46 2.63
N ILE A 71 -5.47 31.37 3.96
CA ILE A 71 -5.42 30.12 4.73
C ILE A 71 -6.58 29.18 4.36
N ILE A 72 -7.83 29.67 4.29
CA ILE A 72 -8.99 28.81 3.99
C ILE A 72 -8.90 28.29 2.55
N LEU A 73 -8.56 29.14 1.57
CA LEU A 73 -8.41 28.71 0.18
C LEU A 73 -7.31 27.66 0.04
N SER A 74 -6.16 27.89 0.66
CA SER A 74 -5.01 26.98 0.65
C SER A 74 -5.28 25.68 1.41
N GLN A 75 -6.01 25.71 2.53
CA GLN A 75 -6.47 24.51 3.24
C GLN A 75 -7.41 23.65 2.37
N TRP A 76 -8.31 24.26 1.58
CA TRP A 76 -9.22 23.50 0.71
C TRP A 76 -8.59 23.05 -0.62
N THR A 77 -7.68 23.84 -1.19
CA THR A 77 -7.25 23.71 -2.61
C THR A 77 -5.73 23.59 -2.83
N GLY A 78 -4.94 23.69 -1.76
CA GLY A 78 -3.51 23.41 -1.77
C GLY A 78 -3.20 21.92 -1.61
N SER A 79 -2.00 21.53 -2.02
CA SER A 79 -1.53 20.14 -2.05
C SER A 79 -1.34 19.53 -0.66
N GLN A 80 -0.86 20.33 0.30
CA GLN A 80 -0.77 20.00 1.72
C GLN A 80 -2.12 20.16 2.45
N GLY A 81 -3.19 20.50 1.72
CA GLY A 81 -4.57 20.60 2.18
C GLY A 81 -5.47 19.56 1.49
N LEU A 82 -6.77 19.84 1.46
CA LEU A 82 -7.80 18.94 0.92
C LEU A 82 -7.68 18.73 -0.61
N GLY A 83 -6.86 19.52 -1.31
CA GLY A 83 -6.47 19.31 -2.70
C GLY A 83 -7.54 19.58 -3.76
N ILE A 84 -8.66 20.23 -3.43
CA ILE A 84 -9.73 20.50 -4.39
C ILE A 84 -9.21 21.38 -5.54
N GLY A 85 -9.20 20.82 -6.75
CA GLY A 85 -8.66 21.50 -7.93
C GLY A 85 -7.13 21.43 -8.10
N THR A 86 -6.43 20.72 -7.22
CA THR A 86 -5.01 20.39 -7.43
C THR A 86 -4.89 19.31 -8.50
N ILE A 87 -4.28 19.66 -9.63
CA ILE A 87 -4.03 18.76 -10.77
C ILE A 87 -2.59 18.26 -10.70
N GLY A 88 -2.40 16.95 -10.68
CA GLY A 88 -1.09 16.32 -10.74
C GLY A 88 -0.87 15.65 -12.09
N LEU A 89 0.14 16.11 -12.86
CA LEU A 89 0.50 15.50 -14.15
C LEU A 89 1.62 14.46 -14.03
N ASP A 90 2.02 14.10 -12.81
CA ASP A 90 2.89 12.97 -12.53
C ASP A 90 2.08 11.71 -12.19
N TRP A 91 2.49 10.59 -12.78
CA TRP A 91 1.95 9.26 -12.51
C TRP A 91 2.27 8.80 -11.10
N SER A 92 3.39 9.23 -10.50
CA SER A 92 3.74 8.89 -9.10
C SER A 92 2.59 9.23 -8.14
N TYR A 93 2.01 10.42 -8.31
CA TYR A 93 0.86 10.91 -7.55
C TYR A 93 -0.47 10.28 -8.01
N CYS A 94 -0.67 10.09 -9.32
CA CYS A 94 -1.91 9.50 -9.84
C CYS A 94 -2.08 8.00 -9.50
N ALA A 95 -1.00 7.23 -9.58
CA ALA A 95 -0.99 5.80 -9.28
C ALA A 95 -1.03 5.54 -7.78
N TYR A 96 -0.43 6.46 -7.01
CA TYR A 96 -0.13 6.38 -5.58
C TYR A 96 -1.08 5.48 -4.79
N TYR A 97 -2.33 5.93 -4.67
CA TYR A 97 -3.27 5.38 -3.70
C TYR A 97 -4.10 4.22 -4.26
N ILE A 98 -4.51 4.33 -5.53
CA ILE A 98 -5.60 3.49 -6.06
C ILE A 98 -5.28 2.79 -7.39
N GLN A 99 -4.04 2.89 -7.90
CA GLN A 99 -3.56 2.27 -9.13
C GLN A 99 -4.63 2.29 -10.25
N PRO A 100 -4.89 3.45 -10.87
CA PRO A 100 -6.20 3.77 -11.43
C PRO A 100 -6.58 2.98 -12.69
N LEU A 101 -5.59 2.52 -13.45
CA LEU A 101 -5.80 1.61 -14.58
C LEU A 101 -6.15 0.18 -14.11
N VAL A 102 -5.92 -0.14 -12.85
CA VAL A 102 -5.74 -1.50 -12.36
C VAL A 102 -6.85 -1.90 -11.38
N THR A 103 -7.18 -1.04 -10.42
CA THR A 103 -8.32 -1.21 -9.49
C THR A 103 -9.66 -1.17 -10.23
N PRO A 104 -10.69 -1.95 -9.82
CA PRO A 104 -11.98 -1.96 -10.50
C PRO A 104 -12.74 -0.65 -10.27
N TRP A 105 -13.38 -0.14 -11.32
CA TRP A 105 -14.18 1.10 -11.26
C TRP A 105 -15.20 1.14 -10.10
N PHE A 106 -15.87 0.03 -9.77
CA PHE A 106 -16.82 0.02 -8.65
C PHE A 106 -16.12 0.25 -7.29
N ALA A 107 -14.90 -0.25 -7.11
CA ALA A 107 -14.14 -0.07 -5.89
C ALA A 107 -13.63 1.38 -5.80
N GLN A 108 -13.14 1.93 -6.91
CA GLN A 108 -12.78 3.35 -7.01
C GLN A 108 -13.96 4.26 -6.68
N VAL A 109 -15.17 3.96 -7.16
CA VAL A 109 -16.39 4.73 -6.81
C VAL A 109 -16.71 4.65 -5.32
N ASN A 110 -16.64 3.45 -4.70
CA ASN A 110 -16.89 3.30 -3.26
C ASN A 110 -15.85 4.07 -2.42
N VAL A 111 -14.57 4.02 -2.81
CA VAL A 111 -13.49 4.75 -2.14
C VAL A 111 -13.63 6.26 -2.35
N PHE A 112 -14.01 6.72 -3.54
CA PHE A 112 -14.29 8.14 -3.79
C PHE A 112 -15.43 8.65 -2.92
N ILE A 113 -16.53 7.89 -2.80
CA ILE A 113 -17.65 8.22 -1.92
C ILE A 113 -17.19 8.28 -0.46
N GLY A 114 -16.38 7.30 -0.01
CA GLY A 114 -15.78 7.29 1.32
C GLY A 114 -14.92 8.53 1.57
N PHE A 115 -13.98 8.81 0.66
CA PHE A 115 -13.08 9.97 0.70
C PHE A 115 -13.83 11.31 0.70
N VAL A 116 -14.87 11.48 -0.12
CA VAL A 116 -15.71 12.69 -0.09
C VAL A 116 -16.42 12.82 1.25
N ALA A 117 -16.98 11.73 1.78
CA ALA A 117 -17.67 11.73 3.07
C ALA A 117 -16.72 12.03 4.26
N THR A 118 -15.50 11.48 4.26
CA THR A 118 -14.53 11.70 5.35
C THR A 118 -13.80 13.03 5.23
N THR A 119 -13.35 13.38 4.03
CA THR A 119 -12.35 14.43 3.80
C THR A 119 -12.97 15.76 3.37
N TYR A 120 -14.13 15.75 2.69
CA TYR A 120 -14.82 16.98 2.26
C TYR A 120 -16.10 17.29 3.04
N ILE A 121 -16.64 16.32 3.79
CA ILE A 121 -17.81 16.53 4.66
C ILE A 121 -17.40 16.46 6.13
N LEU A 122 -16.99 15.29 6.63
CA LEU A 122 -16.72 15.10 8.06
C LEU A 122 -15.55 15.92 8.59
N LEU A 123 -14.41 15.95 7.89
CA LEU A 123 -13.22 16.71 8.32
C LEU A 123 -13.49 18.23 8.40
N PRO A 124 -14.04 18.91 7.37
CA PRO A 124 -14.48 20.29 7.49
C PRO A 124 -15.49 20.54 8.63
N LEU A 125 -16.46 19.64 8.83
CA LEU A 125 -17.42 19.73 9.94
C LEU A 125 -16.77 19.60 11.32
N VAL A 126 -15.69 18.82 11.47
CA VAL A 126 -14.92 18.72 12.71
C VAL A 126 -14.01 19.94 12.89
N TYR A 127 -13.28 20.33 11.84
CA TYR A 127 -12.26 21.37 11.87
C TYR A 127 -12.85 22.77 12.05
N TYR A 128 -13.77 23.20 11.19
CA TYR A 128 -14.30 24.57 11.20
C TYR A 128 -15.24 24.84 12.39
N ASN A 129 -15.88 23.82 12.96
CA ASN A 129 -16.62 23.92 14.23
C ASN A 129 -15.72 23.76 15.49
N ASN A 130 -14.40 23.64 15.32
CA ASN A 130 -13.41 23.47 16.41
C ASN A 130 -13.67 22.27 17.34
N ILE A 131 -14.24 21.19 16.81
CA ILE A 131 -14.46 19.95 17.58
C ILE A 131 -13.09 19.42 18.05
N TRP A 132 -13.03 18.98 19.31
CA TRP A 132 -11.80 18.59 20.03
C TRP A 132 -10.73 19.69 20.20
N GLY A 133 -10.98 20.94 19.77
CA GLY A 133 -9.97 22.01 19.71
C GLY A 133 -9.10 21.97 18.45
N ALA A 134 -9.64 21.41 17.36
CA ALA A 134 -8.92 21.12 16.12
C ALA A 134 -8.19 22.31 15.46
N LYS A 135 -8.65 23.56 15.63
CA LYS A 135 -8.12 24.74 14.92
C LYS A 135 -6.67 25.10 15.27
N LYS A 136 -6.20 24.65 16.44
CA LYS A 136 -4.83 24.77 16.94
C LYS A 136 -3.81 23.89 16.23
N TYR A 137 -4.27 23.03 15.33
CA TYR A 137 -3.46 22.06 14.61
C TYR A 137 -3.67 22.24 13.10
N PRO A 138 -2.69 21.90 12.25
CA PRO A 138 -2.90 21.84 10.81
C PRO A 138 -4.08 20.93 10.46
N ILE A 139 -4.89 21.31 9.47
CA ILE A 139 -6.06 20.53 9.04
C ILE A 139 -5.67 19.11 8.62
N LEU A 140 -4.51 18.96 7.99
CA LEU A 140 -3.82 17.70 7.72
C LEU A 140 -2.45 17.72 8.42
N SER A 141 -2.21 16.78 9.32
CA SER A 141 -0.88 16.46 9.85
C SER A 141 -0.88 15.05 10.47
N THR A 142 0.25 14.36 10.36
CA THR A 142 0.55 13.09 11.05
C THR A 142 1.21 13.28 12.42
N ASP A 143 1.59 14.51 12.76
CA ASP A 143 2.36 14.81 13.97
C ASP A 143 1.48 14.84 15.22
N PHE A 144 2.15 14.68 16.36
CA PHE A 144 1.54 14.83 17.67
C PHE A 144 1.80 16.24 18.23
N TYR A 145 0.81 16.77 18.95
CA TYR A 145 0.81 18.13 19.46
C TYR A 145 0.44 18.19 20.94
N ARG A 146 0.90 19.23 21.62
CA ARG A 146 0.46 19.61 22.97
C ARG A 146 -0.84 20.42 22.90
N THR A 147 -1.47 20.70 24.05
CA THR A 147 -2.75 21.44 24.14
C THR A 147 -2.69 22.93 23.73
N ASN A 148 -1.47 23.45 23.53
CA ASN A 148 -1.15 24.80 23.08
C ASN A 148 -0.87 24.92 21.56
N GLY A 149 -0.82 23.80 20.81
CA GLY A 149 -0.46 23.79 19.38
C GLY A 149 1.01 23.48 19.06
N THR A 150 1.94 23.46 20.04
CA THR A 150 3.34 23.09 19.78
C THR A 150 3.48 21.58 19.61
N LEU A 151 4.50 21.13 18.86
CA LEU A 151 4.82 19.71 18.69
C LEU A 151 5.03 18.99 20.05
N TYR A 152 4.63 17.72 20.07
CA TYR A 152 4.78 16.82 21.21
C TYR A 152 6.00 15.93 20.98
N SER A 153 7.09 16.18 21.70
CA SER A 153 8.20 15.24 21.78
C SER A 153 7.76 14.03 22.59
N VAL A 154 7.94 12.84 22.03
CA VAL A 154 7.62 11.56 22.69
C VAL A 154 8.79 11.10 23.59
N GLU A 155 10.01 11.54 23.27
CA GLU A 155 11.21 11.26 24.06
C GLU A 155 11.15 11.95 25.43
N ASP A 156 10.57 13.15 25.51
CA ASP A 156 10.43 13.94 26.75
C ASP A 156 9.54 13.30 27.85
N VAL A 157 8.80 12.22 27.55
CA VAL A 157 7.84 11.58 28.49
C VAL A 157 8.12 10.08 28.69
N ILE A 158 9.31 9.63 28.31
CA ILE A 158 9.77 8.25 28.43
C ILE A 158 11.01 8.22 29.33
N ASP A 159 11.11 7.22 30.20
CA ASP A 159 12.25 7.06 31.12
C ASP A 159 13.46 6.41 30.44
N ASP A 160 14.60 6.37 31.14
CA ASP A 160 15.84 5.71 30.67
C ASP A 160 15.64 4.20 30.33
N ASN A 161 14.58 3.57 30.85
CA ASN A 161 14.21 2.17 30.61
C ASN A 161 13.26 1.98 29.42
N ASN A 162 12.93 3.05 28.69
CA ASN A 162 11.97 3.08 27.58
C ASN A 162 10.51 2.75 27.99
N VAL A 163 10.14 3.10 29.22
CA VAL A 163 8.79 3.01 29.80
C VAL A 163 8.17 4.42 29.89
N LEU A 164 6.85 4.53 29.80
CA LEU A 164 6.14 5.81 29.99
C LEU A 164 6.29 6.31 31.43
N ASP A 165 6.93 7.46 31.62
CA ASP A 165 6.92 8.15 32.91
C ASP A 165 5.58 8.87 33.09
N ASN A 166 4.85 8.50 34.15
CA ASN A 166 3.51 9.04 34.40
C ASN A 166 3.55 10.47 34.94
N ASP A 167 4.60 10.87 35.66
CA ASP A 167 4.72 12.21 36.24
C ASP A 167 5.22 13.22 35.19
N LEU A 168 6.16 12.82 34.33
CA LEU A 168 6.51 13.58 33.13
C LEU A 168 5.28 13.73 32.22
N TYR A 169 4.56 12.64 31.91
CA TYR A 169 3.32 12.69 31.12
C TYR A 169 2.26 13.61 31.74
N ASN A 170 2.05 13.55 33.06
CA ASN A 170 1.09 14.41 33.77
C ASN A 170 1.50 15.90 33.69
N SER A 171 2.80 16.22 33.74
CA SER A 171 3.30 17.59 33.63
C SER A 171 3.27 18.15 32.19
N TYR A 172 3.51 17.29 31.19
CA TYR A 172 3.46 17.63 29.76
C TYR A 172 2.02 17.70 29.21
N GLY A 173 1.11 16.97 29.86
CA GLY A 173 -0.30 16.92 29.54
C GLY A 173 -0.65 15.95 28.38
N PRO A 174 -1.94 15.80 28.09
CA PRO A 174 -2.44 14.81 27.15
C PRO A 174 -2.06 15.14 25.71
N LEU A 175 -1.39 14.18 25.07
CA LEU A 175 -1.07 14.17 23.64
C LEU A 175 -2.32 14.42 22.78
N ARG A 176 -2.19 15.30 21.79
CA ARG A 176 -3.21 15.66 20.79
C ARG A 176 -2.73 15.33 19.37
N MET A 177 -3.67 15.29 18.43
CA MET A 177 -3.46 14.96 17.03
C MET A 177 -4.37 15.82 16.14
N SER A 178 -4.05 15.93 14.85
CA SER A 178 -4.89 16.64 13.88
C SER A 178 -6.29 16.03 13.75
N ALA A 179 -7.28 16.84 13.35
CA ALA A 179 -8.64 16.35 13.08
C ALA A 179 -8.66 15.24 12.02
N PHE A 180 -7.82 15.37 10.98
CA PHE A 180 -7.67 14.34 9.94
C PHE A 180 -7.12 13.03 10.48
N PHE A 181 -6.12 13.06 11.37
CA PHE A 181 -5.53 11.84 11.92
C PHE A 181 -6.50 11.11 12.85
N ALA A 182 -7.22 11.86 13.71
CA ALA A 182 -8.29 11.34 14.55
C ALA A 182 -9.44 10.72 13.74
N ILE A 183 -9.91 11.39 12.68
CA ILE A 183 -10.94 10.87 11.76
C ILE A 183 -10.42 9.61 11.05
N SER A 184 -9.18 9.62 10.57
CA SER A 184 -8.58 8.47 9.88
C SER A 184 -8.53 7.24 10.79
N TYR A 185 -8.14 7.39 12.07
CA TYR A 185 -8.19 6.30 13.05
C TYR A 185 -9.62 5.80 13.27
N GLY A 186 -10.60 6.70 13.43
CA GLY A 186 -12.02 6.34 13.53
C GLY A 186 -12.52 5.54 12.31
N VAL A 187 -12.13 5.94 11.11
CA VAL A 187 -12.43 5.24 9.85
C VAL A 187 -11.74 3.88 9.79
N MET A 188 -10.51 3.73 10.29
CA MET A 188 -9.80 2.44 10.36
C MET A 188 -10.50 1.46 11.31
N PHE A 189 -10.91 1.89 12.51
CA PHE A 189 -11.72 1.07 13.42
C PHE A 189 -13.03 0.61 12.75
N ALA A 190 -13.75 1.54 12.11
CA ALA A 190 -14.97 1.24 11.39
C ALA A 190 -14.74 0.28 10.21
N CYS A 191 -13.65 0.44 9.47
CA CYS A 191 -13.29 -0.40 8.31
C CYS A 191 -12.98 -1.85 8.72
N VAL A 192 -12.28 -2.05 9.83
CA VAL A 192 -12.00 -3.39 10.37
C VAL A 192 -13.29 -4.10 10.82
N ALA A 193 -14.13 -3.41 11.59
CA ALA A 193 -15.43 -3.95 12.02
C ALA A 193 -16.34 -4.26 10.81
N ALA A 194 -16.44 -3.34 9.85
CA ALA A 194 -17.18 -3.53 8.62
C ALA A 194 -16.64 -4.71 7.78
N THR A 195 -15.32 -4.88 7.70
CA THR A 195 -14.67 -5.97 6.94
C THR A 195 -15.01 -7.35 7.54
N ILE A 196 -15.02 -7.47 8.87
CA ILE A 196 -15.43 -8.70 9.57
C ILE A 196 -16.92 -8.98 9.32
N VAL A 197 -17.80 -8.00 9.57
CA VAL A 197 -19.26 -8.15 9.42
C VAL A 197 -19.65 -8.43 7.97
N HIS A 198 -19.08 -7.71 7.00
CA HIS A 198 -19.29 -7.93 5.57
C HIS A 198 -18.86 -9.35 5.15
N THR A 199 -17.69 -9.81 5.61
CA THR A 199 -17.22 -11.17 5.34
C THR A 199 -18.19 -12.22 5.87
N ILE A 200 -18.66 -12.08 7.12
CA ILE A 200 -19.59 -13.04 7.74
C ILE A 200 -20.94 -13.05 7.00
N LEU A 201 -21.52 -11.89 6.72
CA LEU A 201 -22.86 -11.78 6.12
C LEU A 201 -22.89 -12.16 4.63
N TYR A 202 -21.95 -11.65 3.83
CA TYR A 202 -21.97 -11.81 2.37
C TYR A 202 -21.22 -13.07 1.91
N HIS A 203 -20.13 -13.45 2.59
CA HIS A 203 -19.30 -14.60 2.21
C HIS A 203 -19.37 -15.79 3.17
N GLY A 204 -19.89 -15.65 4.39
CA GLY A 204 -19.89 -16.72 5.41
C GLY A 204 -20.47 -18.06 4.93
N LYS A 205 -21.58 -18.02 4.18
CA LYS A 205 -22.19 -19.21 3.56
C LYS A 205 -21.26 -19.87 2.52
N GLU A 206 -20.58 -19.07 1.70
CA GLU A 206 -19.62 -19.54 0.70
C GLU A 206 -18.37 -20.13 1.37
N ILE A 207 -17.86 -19.47 2.43
CA ILE A 207 -16.72 -19.93 3.23
C ILE A 207 -17.01 -21.30 3.85
N VAL A 208 -18.14 -21.44 4.56
CA VAL A 208 -18.55 -22.72 5.18
C VAL A 208 -18.78 -23.80 4.13
N ALA A 209 -19.37 -23.48 2.97
CA ALA A 209 -19.51 -24.43 1.87
C ALA A 209 -18.15 -24.92 1.36
N ARG A 210 -17.20 -24.00 1.10
CA ARG A 210 -15.83 -24.32 0.63
C ARG A 210 -15.03 -25.15 1.63
N PHE A 211 -15.17 -24.90 2.93
CA PHE A 211 -14.56 -25.74 3.96
C PHE A 211 -15.12 -27.17 3.95
N LYS A 212 -16.43 -27.34 3.72
CA LYS A 212 -17.08 -28.65 3.65
C LYS A 212 -16.79 -29.42 2.36
N THR A 213 -16.56 -28.75 1.23
CA THR A 213 -16.35 -29.39 -0.09
C THR A 213 -14.88 -29.57 -0.50
N ARG A 214 -13.94 -29.49 0.46
CA ARG A 214 -12.46 -29.44 0.28
C ARG A 214 -11.85 -30.51 -0.66
N SER A 215 -12.55 -31.60 -0.97
CA SER A 215 -12.02 -32.74 -1.76
C SER A 215 -12.58 -32.89 -3.20
N GLY A 216 -13.58 -32.11 -3.64
CA GLY A 216 -14.36 -32.45 -4.86
C GLY A 216 -14.56 -31.40 -5.96
N ASP A 217 -14.28 -30.11 -5.73
CA ASP A 217 -14.85 -29.04 -6.56
C ASP A 217 -14.42 -29.01 -8.05
N ARG A 218 -15.40 -28.74 -8.93
CA ARG A 218 -15.23 -28.39 -10.36
C ARG A 218 -15.16 -26.86 -10.53
N GLY A 219 -14.18 -26.19 -9.93
CA GLY A 219 -13.94 -24.76 -10.21
C GLY A 219 -13.64 -24.45 -11.69
N ASP A 220 -13.19 -23.22 -11.97
CA ASP A 220 -13.02 -22.53 -13.27
C ASP A 220 -12.31 -23.33 -14.41
N ILE A 221 -11.22 -22.85 -15.04
CA ILE A 221 -10.53 -23.59 -16.14
C ILE A 221 -9.12 -24.02 -15.76
N HIS A 222 -8.51 -23.33 -14.81
CA HIS A 222 -7.08 -23.39 -14.65
C HIS A 222 -6.56 -24.59 -13.74
N THR A 223 -7.34 -25.16 -12.77
CA THR A 223 -7.08 -26.33 -11.86
C THR A 223 -7.18 -27.59 -12.63
N LYS A 224 -8.21 -27.69 -13.47
CA LYS A 224 -8.30 -28.73 -14.49
C LYS A 224 -6.94 -28.83 -15.20
N LEU A 225 -6.39 -27.69 -15.59
CA LEU A 225 -5.09 -27.61 -16.26
C LEU A 225 -3.83 -27.74 -15.37
N MET A 226 -3.88 -27.93 -14.03
CA MET A 226 -2.68 -28.29 -13.21
C MET A 226 -2.93 -29.17 -11.96
N ARG A 227 -4.03 -29.92 -11.91
CA ARG A 227 -4.06 -31.20 -11.19
C ARG A 227 -2.97 -32.16 -11.70
N ALA A 228 -2.47 -31.91 -12.91
CA ALA A 228 -1.35 -32.58 -13.57
C ALA A 228 0.03 -32.45 -12.88
N TYR A 229 0.09 -32.05 -11.62
CA TYR A 229 1.33 -31.76 -10.92
C TYR A 229 1.15 -31.81 -9.37
N PRO A 230 2.21 -32.04 -8.57
CA PRO A 230 2.07 -32.34 -7.14
C PRO A 230 1.94 -31.13 -6.20
N GLU A 231 1.20 -31.37 -5.11
CA GLU A 231 0.89 -30.46 -4.00
C GLU A 231 1.92 -30.51 -2.85
N VAL A 232 2.13 -29.38 -2.14
CA VAL A 232 3.01 -29.31 -0.95
C VAL A 232 2.35 -30.04 0.24
N PRO A 233 3.03 -30.89 1.01
CA PRO A 233 2.45 -31.45 2.23
C PRO A 233 2.04 -30.35 3.22
N ASP A 234 0.84 -30.42 3.81
CA ASP A 234 0.41 -29.45 4.84
C ASP A 234 1.40 -29.41 6.03
N LEU A 235 2.13 -30.51 6.27
CA LEU A 235 3.25 -30.63 7.19
C LEU A 235 4.40 -29.62 6.95
N TRP A 236 4.67 -29.21 5.71
CA TRP A 236 5.71 -28.21 5.43
C TRP A 236 5.34 -26.84 6.01
N TYR A 237 4.06 -26.46 5.96
CA TYR A 237 3.56 -25.25 6.60
C TYR A 237 3.55 -25.36 8.13
N LEU A 238 3.23 -26.55 8.66
CA LEU A 238 3.25 -26.80 10.10
C LEU A 238 4.66 -26.72 10.70
N ILE A 239 5.66 -27.34 10.06
CA ILE A 239 7.07 -27.28 10.49
C ILE A 239 7.56 -25.83 10.48
N LEU A 240 7.29 -25.10 9.39
CA LEU A 240 7.63 -23.68 9.28
C LEU A 240 7.00 -22.86 10.41
N PHE A 241 5.69 -23.02 10.63
CA PHE A 241 4.97 -22.31 11.69
C PHE A 241 5.57 -22.59 13.07
N VAL A 242 5.84 -23.86 13.40
CA VAL A 242 6.44 -24.24 14.70
C VAL A 242 7.84 -23.64 14.85
N VAL A 243 8.70 -23.70 13.84
CA VAL A 243 10.06 -23.12 13.90
C VAL A 243 9.99 -21.60 14.07
N CYS A 244 9.21 -20.89 13.26
CA CYS A 244 9.07 -19.43 13.37
C CYS A 244 8.42 -19.01 14.69
N ALA A 245 7.42 -19.75 15.20
CA ALA A 245 6.81 -19.47 16.49
C ALA A 245 7.80 -19.67 17.64
N VAL A 246 8.53 -20.79 17.67
CA VAL A 246 9.56 -21.06 18.70
C VAL A 246 10.66 -19.98 18.68
N LEU A 247 11.14 -19.57 17.50
CA LEU A 247 12.10 -18.46 17.39
C LEU A 247 11.51 -17.14 17.91
N SER A 248 10.23 -16.87 17.65
CA SER A 248 9.53 -15.67 18.15
C SER A 248 9.34 -15.69 19.67
N PHE A 249 9.05 -16.85 20.27
CA PHE A 249 9.03 -17.00 21.73
C PHE A 249 10.42 -16.78 22.33
N ILE A 250 11.47 -17.32 21.71
CA ILE A 250 12.85 -17.12 22.16
C ILE A 250 13.21 -15.63 22.10
N THR A 251 12.93 -14.91 21.02
CA THR A 251 13.28 -13.48 20.93
C THR A 251 12.45 -12.60 21.87
N CYS A 252 11.14 -12.85 22.02
CA CYS A 252 10.31 -12.10 22.98
C CYS A 252 10.74 -12.29 24.43
N VAL A 253 11.15 -13.50 24.83
CA VAL A 253 11.54 -13.83 26.21
C VAL A 253 13.01 -13.50 26.51
N GLN A 254 13.93 -13.73 25.56
CA GLN A 254 15.37 -13.54 25.79
C GLN A 254 15.80 -12.07 25.82
N TYR A 255 15.04 -11.18 25.18
CA TYR A 255 15.28 -9.73 25.11
C TYR A 255 14.20 -8.91 25.82
N ASP A 256 13.29 -9.58 26.55
CA ASP A 256 12.13 -9.02 27.27
C ASP A 256 11.26 -8.01 26.47
N TYR A 257 11.23 -8.15 25.14
CA TYR A 257 10.45 -7.26 24.28
C TYR A 257 8.94 -7.37 24.51
N MET A 258 8.45 -8.52 24.97
CA MET A 258 7.01 -8.74 25.20
C MET A 258 6.74 -9.99 26.06
N PRO A 259 5.77 -9.94 26.99
CA PRO A 259 5.25 -11.13 27.64
C PRO A 259 4.77 -12.21 26.65
N TRP A 260 5.19 -13.46 26.86
CA TRP A 260 4.91 -14.61 25.98
C TRP A 260 3.41 -14.82 25.63
N TRP A 261 2.50 -14.48 26.55
CA TRP A 261 1.05 -14.63 26.33
C TRP A 261 0.52 -13.63 25.28
N ALA A 262 1.13 -12.47 25.15
CA ALA A 262 0.73 -11.44 24.21
C ALA A 262 1.16 -11.79 22.77
N LEU A 263 2.27 -12.53 22.60
CA LEU A 263 2.65 -13.11 21.31
C LEU A 263 1.57 -14.09 20.81
N ILE A 264 1.01 -14.93 21.69
CA ILE A 264 -0.11 -15.82 21.36
C ILE A 264 -1.34 -15.00 20.93
N LEU A 265 -1.70 -13.95 21.67
CA LEU A 265 -2.83 -13.09 21.33
C LEU A 265 -2.63 -12.38 19.98
N ALA A 266 -1.43 -11.86 19.70
CA ALA A 266 -1.09 -11.23 18.43
C ALA A 266 -1.25 -12.20 17.24
N LEU A 267 -0.76 -13.44 17.39
CA LEU A 267 -0.90 -14.50 16.38
C LEU A 267 -2.36 -14.93 16.17
N VAL A 268 -3.18 -14.98 17.23
CA VAL A 268 -4.63 -15.26 17.13
C VAL A 268 -5.36 -14.13 16.39
N ILE A 269 -5.06 -12.87 16.70
CA ILE A 269 -5.62 -11.70 15.99
C ILE A 269 -5.22 -11.75 14.50
N ALA A 270 -3.94 -12.00 14.21
CA ALA A 270 -3.46 -12.14 12.83
C ALA A 270 -4.23 -13.25 12.08
N PHE A 271 -4.31 -14.44 12.66
CA PHE A 271 -4.99 -15.61 12.07
C PHE A 271 -6.47 -15.36 11.77
N VAL A 272 -7.21 -14.78 12.72
CA VAL A 272 -8.64 -14.47 12.55
C VAL A 272 -8.86 -13.42 11.45
N LEU A 273 -7.98 -12.41 11.35
CA LEU A 273 -8.14 -11.31 10.40
C LEU A 273 -7.61 -11.61 8.98
N VAL A 274 -6.73 -12.61 8.77
CA VAL A 274 -6.19 -12.93 7.42
C VAL A 274 -7.31 -13.25 6.43
N LEU A 275 -8.34 -13.98 6.85
CA LEU A 275 -9.44 -14.39 5.97
C LEU A 275 -10.36 -13.23 5.53
N PRO A 276 -10.91 -12.38 6.43
CA PRO A 276 -11.74 -11.25 6.02
C PRO A 276 -10.96 -10.17 5.27
N LEU A 277 -9.75 -9.80 5.72
CA LEU A 277 -8.94 -8.78 5.04
C LEU A 277 -8.53 -9.26 3.63
N GLY A 278 -8.15 -10.54 3.49
CA GLY A 278 -7.82 -11.16 2.21
C GLY A 278 -9.02 -11.38 1.27
N LEU A 279 -10.25 -11.26 1.76
CA LEU A 279 -11.47 -11.28 0.94
C LEU A 279 -11.87 -9.88 0.44
N VAL A 280 -11.65 -8.83 1.24
CA VAL A 280 -11.85 -7.44 0.78
C VAL A 280 -10.80 -7.10 -0.27
N LEU A 281 -9.51 -7.26 0.06
CA LEU A 281 -8.39 -7.04 -0.87
C LEU A 281 -8.56 -7.82 -2.18
N ALA A 282 -9.23 -8.98 -2.13
CA ALA A 282 -9.59 -9.72 -3.33
C ALA A 282 -10.51 -8.95 -4.27
N ILE A 283 -11.68 -8.57 -3.75
CA ILE A 283 -12.79 -8.10 -4.57
C ILE A 283 -12.55 -6.65 -4.98
N THR A 284 -12.06 -5.83 -4.05
CA THR A 284 -11.93 -4.37 -4.22
C THR A 284 -10.58 -3.92 -4.75
N ASN A 285 -9.53 -4.74 -4.60
CA ASN A 285 -8.11 -4.37 -4.73
C ASN A 285 -7.51 -3.51 -3.62
N LEU A 286 -8.18 -3.39 -2.48
CA LEU A 286 -7.80 -2.45 -1.42
C LEU A 286 -7.36 -3.22 -0.18
N GLN A 287 -6.14 -2.95 0.28
CA GLN A 287 -5.67 -3.49 1.56
C GLN A 287 -6.31 -2.69 2.69
N VAL A 288 -7.00 -3.39 3.59
CA VAL A 288 -7.63 -2.76 4.77
C VAL A 288 -6.57 -2.66 5.87
N GLU A 289 -6.10 -1.44 6.09
CA GLU A 289 -5.08 -1.16 7.09
C GLU A 289 -5.69 -1.16 8.50
N PHE A 290 -5.15 -2.03 9.37
CA PHE A 290 -5.70 -2.25 10.71
C PHE A 290 -4.69 -2.02 11.84
N ASN A 291 -3.50 -1.50 11.54
CA ASN A 291 -2.35 -1.43 12.45
C ASN A 291 -2.62 -0.70 13.79
N VAL A 292 -3.56 0.26 13.82
CA VAL A 292 -4.03 0.97 15.02
C VAL A 292 -4.76 0.02 15.99
N VAL A 293 -5.51 -0.97 15.48
CA VAL A 293 -6.37 -1.83 16.30
C VAL A 293 -5.56 -2.68 17.30
N PRO A 294 -4.47 -3.38 16.90
CA PRO A 294 -3.57 -4.02 17.84
C PRO A 294 -2.91 -3.05 18.83
N GLN A 295 -2.54 -1.85 18.38
CA GLN A 295 -1.88 -0.86 19.25
C GLN A 295 -2.78 -0.39 20.39
N TYR A 296 -4.08 -0.24 20.13
CA TYR A 296 -5.08 0.07 21.14
C TYR A 296 -5.37 -1.14 22.04
N ILE A 297 -5.54 -2.34 21.46
CA ILE A 297 -5.77 -3.58 22.24
C ILE A 297 -4.65 -3.80 23.24
N PHE A 298 -3.39 -3.73 22.82
CA PHE A 298 -2.26 -3.96 23.72
C PHE A 298 -2.03 -2.77 24.66
N GLY A 299 -2.23 -1.53 24.22
CA GLY A 299 -2.14 -0.34 25.09
C GLY A 299 -3.11 -0.38 26.28
N TYR A 300 -4.27 -1.05 26.16
CA TYR A 300 -5.18 -1.31 27.29
C TYR A 300 -4.81 -2.55 28.13
N LEU A 301 -4.08 -3.53 27.57
CA LEU A 301 -3.69 -4.76 28.27
C LEU A 301 -2.39 -4.61 29.06
N LEU A 302 -1.44 -3.80 28.57
CA LEU A 302 -0.17 -3.50 29.22
C LEU A 302 0.19 -2.02 28.96
N PRO A 303 -0.46 -1.08 29.67
CA PRO A 303 -0.18 0.35 29.52
C PRO A 303 1.26 0.69 29.92
N GLY A 304 1.81 1.73 29.33
CA GLY A 304 3.14 2.27 29.66
C GLY A 304 4.34 1.58 29.00
N HIS A 305 4.17 0.46 28.29
CA HIS A 305 5.27 -0.25 27.61
C HIS A 305 5.26 -0.03 26.08
N PRO A 306 5.85 1.07 25.55
CA PRO A 306 5.79 1.40 24.12
C PRO A 306 6.51 0.38 23.23
N ILE A 307 7.66 -0.17 23.67
CA ILE A 307 8.39 -1.20 22.93
C ILE A 307 7.51 -2.45 22.75
N ALA A 308 6.94 -2.97 23.83
CA ALA A 308 6.07 -4.14 23.78
C ALA A 308 4.81 -3.89 22.92
N ASN A 309 4.27 -2.67 22.92
CA ASN A 309 3.15 -2.29 22.07
C ASN A 309 3.54 -2.25 20.57
N ALA A 310 4.72 -1.72 20.25
CA ALA A 310 5.28 -1.77 18.90
C ALA A 310 5.53 -3.22 18.45
N THR A 311 6.08 -4.07 19.32
CA THR A 311 6.28 -5.50 19.06
C THR A 311 4.94 -6.24 18.86
N PHE A 312 3.89 -5.88 19.61
CA PHE A 312 2.55 -6.47 19.46
C PHE A 312 1.91 -6.08 18.13
N LYS A 313 2.03 -4.80 17.73
CA LYS A 313 1.68 -4.33 16.38
C LYS A 313 2.42 -5.16 15.32
N ILE A 314 3.72 -5.40 15.47
CA ILE A 314 4.52 -6.17 14.50
C ILE A 314 3.98 -7.61 14.35
N PHE A 315 3.82 -8.35 15.46
CA PHE A 315 3.36 -9.76 15.40
C PHE A 315 1.89 -9.95 15.00
N SER A 316 1.05 -8.92 15.10
CA SER A 316 -0.35 -8.98 14.67
C SER A 316 -0.57 -8.42 13.26
N HIS A 317 -0.08 -7.21 12.98
CA HIS A 317 -0.25 -6.55 11.69
C HIS A 317 0.75 -7.08 10.65
N HIS A 318 2.07 -7.08 10.88
CA HIS A 318 2.99 -7.50 9.82
C HIS A 318 2.92 -8.99 9.51
N VAL A 319 2.59 -9.85 10.48
CA VAL A 319 2.29 -11.27 10.20
C VAL A 319 1.05 -11.41 9.32
N ASN A 320 0.01 -10.59 9.55
CA ASN A 320 -1.18 -10.57 8.71
C ASN A 320 -0.86 -10.04 7.30
N SER A 321 -0.20 -8.89 7.18
CA SER A 321 0.20 -8.33 5.89
C SER A 321 1.16 -9.24 5.13
N ARG A 322 2.15 -9.86 5.77
CA ARG A 322 3.00 -10.89 5.14
C ARG A 322 2.21 -12.14 4.78
N ALA A 323 1.16 -12.52 5.50
CA ALA A 323 0.26 -13.62 5.11
C ALA A 323 -0.70 -13.22 3.97
N LEU A 324 -1.05 -11.94 3.84
CA LEU A 324 -1.73 -11.39 2.66
C LEU A 324 -0.77 -11.28 1.48
N ASP A 325 0.48 -10.86 1.65
CA ASP A 325 1.52 -10.87 0.62
C ASP A 325 1.77 -12.31 0.15
N PHE A 326 1.91 -13.23 1.12
CA PHE A 326 1.97 -14.66 0.89
C PHE A 326 0.77 -15.09 0.06
N LEU A 327 -0.47 -14.91 0.52
CA LEU A 327 -1.67 -15.27 -0.23
C LEU A 327 -1.75 -14.58 -1.59
N ALA A 328 -1.57 -13.28 -1.70
CA ALA A 328 -1.73 -12.51 -2.93
C ALA A 328 -0.72 -12.92 -4.00
N ALA A 329 0.49 -13.27 -3.56
CA ALA A 329 1.55 -13.72 -4.44
C ALA A 329 1.45 -15.21 -4.72
N GLN A 330 1.25 -16.06 -3.71
CA GLN A 330 1.02 -17.53 -3.78
C GLN A 330 0.25 -17.85 -5.06
N LYS A 331 -0.96 -17.34 -5.05
CA LYS A 331 -1.43 -16.22 -5.87
C LYS A 331 -1.07 -16.34 -7.38
N ILE A 332 -0.46 -15.33 -8.06
CA ILE A 332 -0.13 -15.26 -9.55
C ILE A 332 -0.10 -16.58 -10.25
N ALA A 333 0.74 -17.47 -9.71
CA ALA A 333 1.23 -18.67 -10.36
C ALA A 333 0.17 -19.27 -11.29
N HIS A 334 -1.07 -19.30 -10.81
CA HIS A 334 -2.31 -19.79 -11.42
C HIS A 334 -2.58 -19.56 -12.91
N TYR A 335 -2.11 -18.53 -13.66
CA TYR A 335 -2.10 -18.61 -15.17
C TYR A 335 -0.73 -18.65 -15.85
N MET A 336 0.38 -18.69 -15.10
CA MET A 336 1.74 -18.79 -15.68
C MET A 336 2.32 -20.22 -15.83
N LYS A 337 1.69 -21.27 -15.27
CA LYS A 337 2.08 -22.72 -15.35
C LYS A 337 3.16 -23.24 -14.36
N ILE A 338 3.00 -23.00 -13.06
CA ILE A 338 4.14 -22.94 -12.12
C ILE A 338 4.01 -23.66 -10.72
N PRO A 339 5.06 -24.31 -10.12
CA PRO A 339 5.03 -25.39 -9.06
C PRO A 339 4.80 -25.07 -7.54
N PRO A 340 4.12 -25.83 -6.61
CA PRO A 340 4.04 -25.33 -5.24
C PRO A 340 5.23 -25.78 -4.40
N GLN A 341 5.83 -26.93 -4.69
CA GLN A 341 6.92 -27.50 -3.92
C GLN A 341 8.19 -26.69 -4.15
N ILE A 342 8.57 -26.54 -5.43
CA ILE A 342 9.74 -25.74 -5.80
C ILE A 342 9.54 -24.28 -5.38
N MET A 343 8.31 -23.75 -5.49
CA MET A 343 8.09 -22.41 -4.96
C MET A 343 8.09 -22.35 -3.43
N PHE A 344 7.54 -23.30 -2.68
CA PHE A 344 7.61 -23.20 -1.21
C PHE A 344 9.05 -22.97 -0.74
N CYS A 345 10.00 -23.65 -1.40
CA CYS A 345 11.43 -23.37 -1.25
C CYS A 345 11.79 -21.92 -1.61
N THR A 346 11.41 -21.38 -2.78
CA THR A 346 11.77 -20.00 -3.14
C THR A 346 11.02 -18.90 -2.35
N GLN A 347 9.85 -19.20 -1.76
CA GLN A 347 9.16 -18.35 -0.78
C GLN A 347 9.86 -18.30 0.58
N LEU A 348 10.62 -19.34 0.92
CA LEU A 348 11.37 -19.37 2.17
C LEU A 348 12.80 -18.88 1.99
N VAL A 349 13.45 -19.24 0.89
CA VAL A 349 14.76 -18.68 0.50
C VAL A 349 14.69 -17.16 0.47
N ALA A 350 13.71 -16.57 -0.20
CA ALA A 350 13.59 -15.12 -0.22
C ALA A 350 13.03 -14.52 1.09
N SER A 351 12.31 -15.27 1.96
CA SER A 351 11.98 -14.77 3.32
C SER A 351 13.22 -14.68 4.21
N LEU A 352 14.15 -15.64 4.08
CA LEU A 352 15.36 -15.71 4.90
C LEU A 352 16.40 -14.71 4.41
N ILE A 353 16.57 -14.60 3.09
CA ILE A 353 17.28 -13.47 2.51
C ILE A 353 16.39 -12.20 2.53
N GLU A 354 15.32 -12.07 3.33
CA GLU A 354 14.73 -10.75 3.72
C GLU A 354 15.22 -10.32 5.12
N GLN A 355 15.94 -11.18 5.86
CA GLN A 355 16.25 -10.96 7.29
C GLN A 355 17.75 -11.04 7.68
N VAL A 356 18.62 -11.65 6.86
CA VAL A 356 20.11 -11.63 7.01
C VAL A 356 20.78 -10.24 6.94
N SER A 357 20.87 -9.58 5.76
CA SER A 357 21.40 -8.22 5.50
C SER A 357 20.88 -7.04 6.35
N TYR A 358 19.97 -7.24 7.33
CA TYR A 358 19.53 -6.25 8.33
C TYR A 358 20.56 -6.24 9.46
N GLY A 359 21.03 -7.45 9.84
CA GLY A 359 22.15 -7.64 10.73
C GLY A 359 23.48 -7.57 9.98
N LYS A 360 24.06 -6.37 9.92
CA LYS A 360 25.51 -6.20 9.82
C LYS A 360 25.95 -5.05 10.72
N ASP A 361 26.81 -5.36 11.68
CA ASP A 361 27.17 -4.45 12.76
C ASP A 361 27.85 -3.17 12.27
N GLY A 362 27.51 -2.03 12.90
CA GLY A 362 28.15 -0.73 12.67
C GLY A 362 27.63 0.13 11.52
N ALA A 363 26.61 -0.30 10.77
CA ALA A 363 26.13 0.42 9.58
C ALA A 363 24.77 1.12 9.78
N ILE A 364 24.80 2.46 9.96
CA ILE A 364 23.67 3.34 10.31
C ILE A 364 22.45 3.23 9.37
N TYR A 365 22.64 2.86 8.10
CA TYR A 365 21.55 2.64 7.13
C TYR A 365 21.58 1.25 6.44
N SER A 366 22.17 0.24 7.08
CA SER A 366 22.12 -1.17 6.63
C SER A 366 20.68 -1.66 6.38
N ALA A 367 19.73 -1.16 7.16
CA ALA A 367 18.30 -1.47 7.09
C ALA A 367 17.60 -1.21 5.73
N VAL A 368 18.22 -0.46 4.80
CA VAL A 368 17.65 -0.20 3.47
C VAL A 368 17.90 -1.36 2.48
N LEU A 369 18.83 -2.28 2.80
CA LEU A 369 19.31 -3.35 1.90
C LEU A 369 18.31 -4.51 1.65
N TRP A 370 17.00 -4.22 1.72
CA TRP A 370 15.93 -5.21 1.72
C TRP A 370 14.80 -5.04 0.75
N GLY A 371 14.70 -3.87 0.12
CA GLY A 371 13.99 -3.77 -1.16
C GLY A 371 14.45 -4.86 -2.16
N PHE A 372 15.68 -5.35 -2.03
CA PHE A 372 16.22 -6.48 -2.78
C PHE A 372 15.39 -7.78 -2.68
N VAL A 373 14.86 -8.12 -1.50
CA VAL A 373 14.35 -9.48 -1.27
C VAL A 373 12.99 -9.53 -0.60
N ILE A 374 12.52 -8.43 0.00
CA ILE A 374 11.10 -8.13 -0.17
C ILE A 374 10.84 -8.12 -1.69
N GLY A 375 11.59 -7.34 -2.50
CA GLY A 375 11.43 -7.34 -3.97
C GLY A 375 11.58 -8.69 -4.68
N ALA A 376 12.45 -9.59 -4.19
CA ALA A 376 12.61 -10.94 -4.73
C ALA A 376 11.66 -12.00 -4.15
N LEU A 377 10.92 -11.71 -3.06
CA LEU A 377 9.98 -12.64 -2.44
C LEU A 377 8.81 -12.94 -3.36
N LEU A 378 7.66 -12.30 -3.24
CA LEU A 378 7.13 -11.52 -4.34
C LEU A 378 7.13 -12.23 -5.74
N PRO A 379 8.08 -12.08 -6.71
CA PRO A 379 8.14 -12.90 -7.95
C PRO A 379 8.24 -14.42 -7.69
N MET A 380 8.94 -14.77 -6.62
CA MET A 380 9.11 -16.08 -6.00
C MET A 380 8.14 -16.39 -4.83
N ILE A 381 7.05 -15.61 -4.64
CA ILE A 381 5.80 -16.08 -4.04
C ILE A 381 4.73 -16.22 -5.16
N THR A 382 4.95 -15.61 -6.33
CA THR A 382 4.10 -15.63 -7.54
C THR A 382 4.23 -16.82 -8.49
N TRP A 383 4.64 -17.96 -7.96
CA TRP A 383 5.03 -19.13 -8.75
C TRP A 383 4.62 -20.48 -8.02
N ILE A 384 3.79 -20.45 -6.93
CA ILE A 384 3.31 -21.62 -6.10
C ILE A 384 1.90 -22.13 -6.49
N ILE A 385 0.85 -21.30 -6.35
CA ILE A 385 -0.55 -21.69 -6.53
C ILE A 385 -0.85 -21.54 -8.03
N ARG A 386 -0.17 -22.30 -8.90
CA ARG A 386 -0.84 -23.04 -10.00
C ARG A 386 -0.59 -24.52 -9.89
N ARG A 387 0.12 -24.98 -8.89
CA ARG A 387 0.43 -26.41 -8.82
C ARG A 387 -0.06 -27.00 -7.50
N ARG A 388 -0.78 -26.19 -6.70
CA ARG A 388 -1.64 -26.64 -5.59
C ARG A 388 -3.11 -26.42 -5.90
N PHE A 389 -3.58 -25.18 -5.79
CA PHE A 389 -4.80 -24.76 -6.46
C PHE A 389 -4.37 -24.21 -7.81
N PRO A 390 -5.07 -24.61 -8.87
CA PRO A 390 -4.87 -23.92 -10.12
C PRO A 390 -6.04 -23.23 -10.86
N ASN A 391 -7.32 -23.26 -10.45
CA ASN A 391 -8.55 -22.90 -11.22
C ASN A 391 -9.01 -21.45 -11.32
N VAL A 392 -8.93 -20.72 -10.21
CA VAL A 392 -9.53 -19.40 -9.94
C VAL A 392 -9.04 -18.34 -10.95
N SER A 393 -9.51 -17.09 -10.94
CA SER A 393 -9.58 -16.28 -12.17
C SER A 393 -9.05 -14.81 -12.27
N TRP A 394 -8.61 -13.98 -11.30
CA TRP A 394 -7.72 -14.06 -10.12
C TRP A 394 -6.28 -14.33 -10.50
N LEU A 395 -5.45 -14.51 -9.49
CA LEU A 395 -4.05 -14.91 -9.46
C LEU A 395 -3.17 -14.31 -10.55
N ARG A 396 -3.00 -15.01 -11.70
CA ARG A 396 -2.17 -14.72 -12.92
C ARG A 396 -1.37 -13.44 -12.87
N LEU A 397 -2.20 -12.43 -12.82
CA LEU A 397 -2.13 -11.08 -12.34
C LEU A 397 -0.92 -10.75 -11.41
N VAL A 398 -0.97 -10.71 -10.06
CA VAL A 398 -0.21 -9.80 -9.11
C VAL A 398 1.29 -9.47 -9.28
N HIS A 399 1.65 -8.25 -9.74
CA HIS A 399 3.05 -7.77 -9.63
C HIS A 399 3.36 -7.35 -8.21
N TRP A 400 4.59 -7.60 -7.81
CA TRP A 400 5.08 -7.33 -6.47
C TRP A 400 6.13 -6.26 -6.36
N PRO A 401 7.10 -6.17 -7.30
CA PRO A 401 7.78 -4.92 -7.57
C PRO A 401 6.85 -3.69 -7.72
N ALA A 402 5.59 -3.88 -8.15
CA ALA A 402 4.57 -2.82 -8.24
C ALA A 402 3.57 -2.76 -7.07
N LEU A 403 3.81 -3.47 -5.96
CA LEU A 403 3.06 -3.32 -4.70
C LEU A 403 3.89 -2.59 -3.65
N LEU A 404 5.16 -2.97 -3.47
CA LEU A 404 6.07 -2.26 -2.56
C LEU A 404 6.30 -0.79 -2.93
N SER A 405 6.19 -0.47 -4.23
CA SER A 405 6.37 0.89 -4.74
C SER A 405 5.28 1.88 -4.29
N ALA A 406 4.13 1.39 -3.81
CA ALA A 406 3.03 2.24 -3.35
C ALA A 406 3.12 2.63 -1.86
N THR A 407 3.76 1.79 -1.03
CA THR A 407 3.74 1.95 0.44
C THR A 407 5.00 2.57 1.04
N ALA A 408 6.08 2.71 0.28
CA ALA A 408 7.36 3.28 0.75
C ALA A 408 7.36 4.83 0.87
N LEU A 409 6.20 5.47 0.74
CA LEU A 409 6.06 6.90 0.45
C LEU A 409 4.97 7.58 1.30
N MET A 410 4.66 7.08 2.49
CA MET A 410 3.66 7.69 3.38
C MET A 410 4.19 7.86 4.81
N PRO A 411 4.50 9.10 5.27
CA PRO A 411 4.51 10.38 4.53
C PRO A 411 5.44 10.36 3.30
N PRO A 412 5.23 11.21 2.27
CA PRO A 412 4.46 12.46 2.27
C PRO A 412 3.29 12.49 1.27
N ALA A 413 2.45 11.44 1.25
CA ALA A 413 1.34 11.37 0.29
C ALA A 413 0.04 12.05 0.76
N LEU A 414 -0.66 12.67 -0.19
CA LEU A 414 -1.56 13.80 0.07
C LEU A 414 -2.88 13.71 -0.73
N PRO A 415 -3.97 14.40 -0.31
CA PRO A 415 -5.31 14.21 -0.89
C PRO A 415 -5.41 14.46 -2.40
N TYR A 416 -4.63 15.37 -2.98
CA TYR A 416 -4.64 15.57 -4.44
C TYR A 416 -4.23 14.31 -5.23
N MET A 417 -3.34 13.48 -4.67
CA MET A 417 -2.93 12.21 -5.27
C MET A 417 -4.14 11.28 -5.47
N TYR A 418 -5.08 11.32 -4.51
CA TYR A 418 -6.32 10.55 -4.54
C TYR A 418 -7.24 11.06 -5.66
N ILE A 419 -7.41 12.39 -5.78
CA ILE A 419 -8.28 13.01 -6.80
C ILE A 419 -7.80 12.68 -8.21
N ASN A 420 -6.51 12.86 -8.48
CA ASN A 420 -5.93 12.61 -9.80
C ASN A 420 -5.92 11.12 -10.16
N GLY A 421 -5.72 10.25 -9.17
CA GLY A 421 -5.98 8.82 -9.31
C GLY A 421 -7.43 8.50 -9.70
N HIS A 422 -8.43 9.00 -8.98
CA HIS A 422 -9.84 8.75 -9.32
C HIS A 422 -10.25 9.33 -10.69
N LEU A 423 -9.68 10.47 -11.11
CA LEU A 423 -9.90 11.05 -12.43
C LEU A 423 -9.40 10.14 -13.56
N LEU A 424 -8.16 9.62 -13.45
CA LEU A 424 -7.64 8.62 -14.38
C LEU A 424 -8.39 7.28 -14.27
N GLY A 425 -8.85 6.93 -13.07
CA GLY A 425 -9.70 5.75 -12.82
C GLY A 425 -11.01 5.81 -13.58
N PHE A 426 -11.64 6.98 -13.65
CA PHE A 426 -12.81 7.23 -14.49
C PHE A 426 -12.47 7.12 -15.99
N VAL A 427 -11.41 7.80 -16.44
CA VAL A 427 -11.03 7.78 -17.87
C VAL A 427 -10.68 6.37 -18.36
N PHE A 428 -9.89 5.60 -17.61
CA PHE A 428 -9.48 4.27 -18.03
C PHE A 428 -10.48 3.17 -17.64
N GLY A 429 -10.96 3.18 -16.39
CA GLY A 429 -11.86 2.16 -15.83
C GLY A 429 -13.32 2.25 -16.28
N PHE A 430 -13.80 3.45 -16.66
CA PHE A 430 -15.15 3.67 -17.18
C PHE A 430 -15.16 4.07 -18.66
N VAL A 431 -14.52 5.18 -19.05
CA VAL A 431 -14.64 5.75 -20.41
C VAL A 431 -13.98 4.84 -21.47
N LEU A 432 -12.67 4.61 -21.39
CA LEU A 432 -11.94 3.76 -22.35
C LEU A 432 -12.44 2.32 -22.31
N ARG A 433 -12.81 1.79 -21.13
CA ARG A 433 -13.42 0.47 -21.01
C ARG A 433 -14.77 0.36 -21.75
N ARG A 434 -15.59 1.42 -21.78
CA ARG A 434 -16.90 1.42 -22.44
C ARG A 434 -16.82 1.72 -23.94
N TYR A 435 -16.01 2.69 -24.35
CA TYR A 435 -15.95 3.16 -25.75
C TYR A 435 -14.79 2.56 -26.57
N GLN A 436 -13.73 2.07 -25.93
CA GLN A 436 -12.54 1.51 -26.60
C GLN A 436 -12.13 0.15 -26.00
N PHE A 437 -13.10 -0.70 -25.67
CA PHE A 437 -12.88 -1.99 -25.01
C PHE A 437 -11.81 -2.88 -25.67
N ARG A 438 -11.73 -2.90 -27.02
CA ARG A 438 -10.72 -3.67 -27.77
C ARG A 438 -9.28 -3.16 -27.55
N TRP A 439 -9.09 -1.89 -27.24
CA TRP A 439 -7.79 -1.35 -26.84
C TRP A 439 -7.56 -1.64 -25.36
N TRP A 440 -8.55 -1.33 -24.51
CA TRP A 440 -8.47 -1.49 -23.06
C TRP A 440 -8.09 -2.93 -22.66
N ALA A 441 -8.78 -3.94 -23.20
CA ALA A 441 -8.54 -5.34 -22.89
C ALA A 441 -7.17 -5.90 -23.37
N ARG A 442 -6.50 -5.25 -24.34
CA ARG A 442 -5.17 -5.67 -24.86
C ARG A 442 -4.02 -4.90 -24.22
N TYR A 443 -4.21 -3.61 -23.95
CA TYR A 443 -3.13 -2.69 -23.59
C TYR A 443 -3.22 -2.08 -22.18
N ASN A 444 -4.40 -1.86 -21.58
CA ASN A 444 -4.54 -1.08 -20.33
C ASN A 444 -3.58 -1.50 -19.19
N TYR A 445 -3.49 -2.80 -18.90
CA TYR A 445 -2.58 -3.32 -17.85
C TYR A 445 -1.11 -3.35 -18.27
N LEU A 446 -0.83 -3.26 -19.58
CA LEU A 446 0.51 -3.08 -20.12
C LEU A 446 0.93 -1.60 -20.10
N THR A 447 -0.03 -0.69 -20.26
CA THR A 447 0.15 0.76 -20.07
C THR A 447 0.55 1.05 -18.62
N SER A 448 -0.17 0.52 -17.62
CA SER A 448 0.23 0.68 -16.21
C SER A 448 1.67 0.20 -15.99
N ALA A 449 1.99 -1.04 -16.38
CA ALA A 449 3.33 -1.61 -16.24
C ALA A 449 4.42 -0.74 -16.88
N ALA A 450 4.13 -0.11 -18.02
CA ALA A 450 5.06 0.74 -18.74
C ALA A 450 5.27 2.10 -18.05
N LEU A 451 4.22 2.70 -17.49
CA LEU A 451 4.29 3.93 -16.69
C LEU A 451 5.07 3.69 -15.38
N ASP A 452 4.74 2.60 -14.67
CA ASP A 452 5.42 2.17 -13.44
C ASP A 452 6.93 1.96 -13.68
N THR A 453 7.29 1.32 -14.80
CA THR A 453 8.68 1.04 -15.18
C THR A 453 9.41 2.29 -15.68
N GLY A 454 8.75 3.16 -16.45
CA GLY A 454 9.33 4.43 -16.90
C GLY A 454 9.64 5.37 -15.73
N LEU A 455 8.79 5.39 -14.70
CA LEU A 455 8.99 6.14 -13.47
C LEU A 455 10.20 5.62 -12.70
N ALA A 456 10.32 4.31 -12.53
CA ALA A 456 11.46 3.69 -11.85
C ALA A 456 12.81 3.97 -12.55
N PHE A 457 12.87 3.90 -13.88
CA PHE A 457 14.09 4.23 -14.62
C PHE A 457 14.43 5.73 -14.56
N SER A 458 13.43 6.62 -14.68
CA SER A 458 13.67 8.07 -14.57
C SER A 458 14.18 8.43 -13.17
N GLY A 459 13.53 7.94 -12.11
CA GLY A 459 13.97 8.16 -10.72
C GLY A 459 15.40 7.65 -10.44
N LEU A 460 15.77 6.49 -10.98
CA LEU A 460 17.13 5.95 -10.86
C LEU A 460 18.18 6.86 -11.54
N ILE A 461 17.87 7.41 -12.71
CA ILE A 461 18.75 8.33 -13.43
C ILE A 461 18.83 9.69 -12.71
N VAL A 462 17.69 10.21 -12.21
CA VAL A 462 17.66 11.44 -11.39
C VAL A 462 18.52 11.28 -10.13
N TYR A 463 18.45 10.11 -9.47
CA TYR A 463 19.28 9.82 -8.31
C TYR A 463 20.78 9.80 -8.65
N ILE A 464 21.19 9.00 -9.65
CA ILE A 464 22.61 8.75 -9.98
C ILE A 464 23.31 9.98 -10.58
N PHE A 465 22.62 10.79 -11.39
CA PHE A 465 23.26 11.90 -12.11
C PHE A 465 23.11 13.26 -11.43
N PHE A 466 22.17 13.41 -10.49
CA PHE A 466 21.92 14.69 -9.82
C PHE A 466 21.95 14.54 -8.30
N GLN A 467 21.03 13.78 -7.69
CA GLN A 467 20.87 13.79 -6.23
C GLN A 467 22.10 13.26 -5.48
N SER A 468 22.79 12.22 -6.01
CA SER A 468 24.01 11.69 -5.41
C SER A 468 25.23 12.61 -5.53
N THR A 469 25.12 13.77 -6.20
CA THR A 469 26.18 14.80 -6.22
C THR A 469 26.17 15.72 -5.01
N GLY A 470 25.09 15.70 -4.20
CA GLY A 470 24.92 16.57 -3.03
C GLY A 470 24.63 18.04 -3.36
N GLN A 471 24.33 18.38 -4.62
CA GLN A 471 23.88 19.71 -5.01
C GLN A 471 22.36 19.73 -5.24
N ASP A 472 21.65 20.54 -4.44
CA ASP A 472 20.26 20.86 -4.69
C ASP A 472 20.11 21.67 -5.99
N MET A 473 19.07 21.37 -6.77
CA MET A 473 18.78 22.16 -7.96
C MET A 473 18.36 23.58 -7.59
N VAL A 474 18.86 24.57 -8.34
CA VAL A 474 18.53 25.99 -8.20
C VAL A 474 17.02 26.20 -8.00
N ARG A 475 16.64 27.00 -7.00
CA ARG A 475 15.25 27.39 -6.74
C ARG A 475 14.78 28.38 -7.82
N TRP A 476 13.64 28.10 -8.44
CA TRP A 476 12.99 28.95 -9.45
C TRP A 476 11.48 28.67 -9.49
N TRP A 477 10.70 29.34 -10.34
CA TRP A 477 9.23 29.16 -10.35
C TRP A 477 8.76 27.71 -10.58
N GLY A 478 9.52 26.93 -11.35
CA GLY A 478 9.27 25.50 -11.55
C GLY A 478 9.82 24.58 -10.46
N ASN A 479 10.72 25.08 -9.61
CA ASN A 479 11.28 24.39 -8.45
C ASN A 479 11.22 25.30 -7.18
N PRO A 480 10.01 25.57 -6.67
CA PRO A 480 9.79 26.33 -5.44
C PRO A 480 9.95 25.45 -4.19
N GLU A 481 10.03 26.10 -3.03
CA GLU A 481 10.09 25.43 -1.72
C GLU A 481 8.80 24.66 -1.38
N HIS A 482 7.64 25.28 -1.62
CA HIS A 482 6.35 24.60 -1.65
C HIS A 482 6.02 24.26 -3.11
N LYS A 483 6.11 22.96 -3.49
CA LYS A 483 6.03 22.48 -4.88
C LYS A 483 4.87 23.04 -5.70
N ASP A 484 3.75 23.37 -5.07
CA ASP A 484 2.53 23.86 -5.70
C ASP A 484 2.25 25.35 -5.46
N HIS A 485 3.20 26.11 -4.91
CA HIS A 485 3.08 27.53 -4.50
C HIS A 485 1.99 27.82 -3.44
N CYS A 486 1.59 26.85 -2.60
CA CYS A 486 0.53 27.01 -1.59
C CYS A 486 1.01 26.81 -0.14
N PRO A 487 1.80 27.76 0.43
CA PRO A 487 2.38 27.60 1.77
C PRO A 487 1.32 27.55 2.88
N MET A 488 0.25 28.33 2.77
CA MET A 488 -0.75 28.49 3.85
C MET A 488 -1.68 27.28 4.04
N ALA A 489 -1.48 26.19 3.30
CA ALA A 489 -2.30 24.97 3.40
C ALA A 489 -2.10 24.21 4.72
N THR A 490 -0.92 24.33 5.34
CA THR A 490 -0.60 23.76 6.67
C THR A 490 -0.86 24.73 7.82
N ALA A 491 -1.27 25.97 7.55
CA ALA A 491 -1.48 26.98 8.59
C ALA A 491 -2.72 26.67 9.45
N THR A 492 -2.66 27.05 10.73
CA THR A 492 -3.74 26.98 11.71
C THR A 492 -4.79 28.07 11.51
N LEU A 493 -5.91 27.98 12.24
CA LEU A 493 -6.95 29.03 12.30
C LEU A 493 -6.99 29.75 13.67
N GLU A 494 -6.12 29.35 14.58
CA GLU A 494 -5.72 30.01 15.82
C GLU A 494 -4.21 30.31 15.75
#